data_AF-A0A9D1KT28-F1
#
_entry.id   AF-A0A9D1KT28-F1
#
_cell.length_a   1.000
_cell.length_b   1.000
_cell.length_c   1.000
_cell.angle_alpha   90.00
_cell.angle_beta   90.00
_cell.angle_gamma   90.00
#
_symmetry.space_group_name_H-M   'P 1'
#
loop_
_entity.id
_entity.type
_entity.pdbx_description
1 polymer ?
#
loop_
_entity_poly.entity_id
_entity_poly.type
_entity_poly.pdbx_seq_one_letter_code
_entity_poly.pdbx_strand_id
1 'polypeptide(L)'
;MKVYQISFSPTGGTKKAADILTGALNGETEVIDLTNAHGNFGSVALTKEDIAVIAVPSYGGRVPGTATERLAKVHGNGARAVLVCVYGNRAYEDTLVEMLDTARQAGFNVIAAVAAIAEHSIARQFAAGRPDAEDSKVLAGFAAQIQAKITAGDTSEPALPGNRPYKKSGGAGMVPKATRDCVGCGICAKECPVGAIDAQDPKKVNGNVCISCMRCVAVCPHSARKVNPVMMTAACVQQDDYAIMKPDNSCGCHLIFWKYIEVCRWLIIENCPGMRLTENYLIGLSATRW
;
A
#
# COMPACT_ATOMS: atom_id res chain seq x y z
N MET A 1 -16.67 -17.12 -12.72
CA MET A 1 -16.04 -16.27 -11.68
C MET A 1 -14.75 -15.73 -12.26
N LYS A 2 -14.68 -14.43 -12.50
CA LYS A 2 -13.41 -13.77 -12.85
C LYS A 2 -12.76 -13.22 -11.59
N VAL A 3 -11.44 -13.08 -11.63
CA VAL A 3 -10.66 -12.39 -10.61
C VAL A 3 -10.14 -11.08 -11.22
N TYR A 4 -10.58 -9.94 -10.73
CA TYR A 4 -10.10 -8.64 -11.16
C TYR A 4 -8.94 -8.20 -10.28
N GLN A 5 -7.75 -8.05 -10.86
CA GLN A 5 -6.61 -7.45 -10.21
C GLN A 5 -6.61 -5.94 -10.44
N ILE A 6 -7.17 -5.19 -9.50
CA ILE A 6 -7.26 -3.73 -9.58
C ILE A 6 -6.09 -3.15 -8.78
N SER A 7 -5.11 -2.53 -9.45
CA SER A 7 -3.89 -2.10 -8.76
C SER A 7 -3.39 -0.73 -9.14
N PHE A 8 -2.88 0.02 -8.16
CA PHE A 8 -2.11 1.25 -8.38
C PHE A 8 -0.64 0.96 -8.01
N SER A 9 0.23 0.65 -8.97
CA SER A 9 1.64 0.30 -8.67
C SER A 9 2.68 1.12 -9.45
N PRO A 10 2.98 2.35 -9.01
CA PRO A 10 3.96 3.21 -9.66
C PRO A 10 5.38 2.62 -9.78
N THR A 11 5.81 1.80 -8.84
CA THR A 11 7.16 1.21 -8.79
C THR A 11 7.17 -0.31 -8.83
N GLY A 12 6.04 -0.95 -9.14
CA GLY A 12 5.93 -2.40 -9.34
C GLY A 12 5.78 -3.25 -8.07
N GLY A 13 6.20 -2.79 -6.89
CA GLY A 13 6.12 -3.57 -5.64
C GLY A 13 4.70 -4.00 -5.28
N THR A 14 3.73 -3.07 -5.38
CA THR A 14 2.30 -3.36 -5.18
C THR A 14 1.76 -4.37 -6.19
N LYS A 15 2.15 -4.24 -7.47
CA LYS A 15 1.75 -5.19 -8.51
C LYS A 15 2.31 -6.57 -8.21
N LYS A 16 3.57 -6.68 -7.81
CA LYS A 16 4.19 -7.96 -7.44
C LYS A 16 3.44 -8.66 -6.31
N ALA A 17 3.06 -7.94 -5.25
CA ALA A 17 2.25 -8.50 -4.16
C ALA A 17 0.86 -8.94 -4.64
N ALA A 18 0.22 -8.14 -5.51
CA ALA A 18 -1.08 -8.47 -6.09
C ALA A 18 -1.00 -9.71 -6.99
N ASP A 19 0.02 -9.82 -7.84
CA ASP A 19 0.26 -10.95 -8.76
C ASP A 19 0.40 -12.27 -7.99
N ILE A 20 1.07 -12.25 -6.83
CA ILE A 20 1.22 -13.44 -5.97
C ILE A 20 -0.13 -13.87 -5.38
N LEU A 21 -0.93 -12.91 -4.91
CA LEU A 21 -2.24 -13.20 -4.33
C LEU A 21 -3.22 -13.71 -5.39
N THR A 22 -3.34 -13.02 -6.53
CA THR A 22 -4.28 -13.38 -7.61
C THR A 22 -3.90 -14.69 -8.28
N GLY A 23 -2.61 -14.95 -8.48
CA GLY A 23 -2.12 -16.20 -9.07
C GLY A 23 -2.43 -17.45 -8.25
N ALA A 24 -2.77 -17.30 -6.97
CA ALA A 24 -3.18 -18.39 -6.08
C ALA A 24 -4.70 -18.48 -5.88
N LEU A 25 -5.49 -17.57 -6.49
CA LEU A 25 -6.95 -17.65 -6.50
C LEU A 25 -7.44 -18.40 -7.74
N ASN A 26 -8.57 -19.09 -7.60
CA ASN A 26 -9.20 -19.79 -8.70
C ASN A 26 -9.94 -18.81 -9.62
N GLY A 27 -9.57 -18.75 -10.89
CA GLY A 27 -10.31 -17.98 -11.90
C GLY A 27 -9.40 -17.33 -12.93
N GLU A 28 -10.01 -16.87 -14.02
CA GLU A 28 -9.30 -16.06 -15.01
C GLU A 28 -9.04 -14.66 -14.43
N THR A 29 -7.79 -14.20 -14.50
CA THR A 29 -7.39 -12.90 -13.96
C THR A 29 -7.48 -11.81 -15.02
N GLU A 30 -8.25 -10.76 -14.73
CA GLU A 30 -8.35 -9.54 -15.54
C GLU A 30 -7.64 -8.38 -14.81
N VAL A 31 -6.68 -7.73 -15.45
CA VAL A 31 -5.84 -6.71 -14.81
C VAL A 31 -6.35 -5.31 -15.12
N ILE A 32 -6.62 -4.53 -14.07
CA ILE A 32 -6.99 -3.11 -14.15
C ILE A 32 -5.87 -2.27 -13.51
N ASP A 33 -5.09 -1.61 -14.37
CA ASP A 33 -4.00 -0.73 -13.94
C ASP A 33 -4.51 0.69 -13.66
N LEU A 34 -4.72 1.01 -12.37
CA LEU A 34 -5.11 2.33 -11.92
C LEU A 34 -4.01 3.37 -12.11
N THR A 35 -2.78 3.01 -12.49
CA THR A 35 -1.74 3.99 -12.85
C THR A 35 -1.92 4.54 -14.26
N ASN A 36 -2.65 3.84 -15.13
CA ASN A 36 -2.91 4.28 -16.49
C ASN A 36 -3.72 5.60 -16.49
N ALA A 37 -3.09 6.69 -16.91
CA ALA A 37 -3.73 8.01 -16.96
C ALA A 37 -4.89 8.10 -17.96
N HIS A 38 -4.93 7.19 -18.93
CA HIS A 38 -5.94 7.13 -19.98
C HIS A 38 -6.93 5.97 -19.79
N GLY A 39 -6.91 5.31 -18.63
CA GLY A 39 -7.80 4.18 -18.33
C GLY A 39 -9.27 4.59 -18.30
N ASN A 40 -10.13 3.84 -19.00
CA ASN A 40 -11.58 4.02 -18.92
C ASN A 40 -12.16 3.23 -17.74
N PHE A 41 -11.90 3.71 -16.52
CA PHE A 41 -12.32 2.99 -15.30
C PHE A 41 -13.85 2.89 -15.15
N GLY A 42 -14.60 3.83 -15.73
CA GLY A 42 -16.06 3.83 -15.70
C GLY A 42 -16.73 2.71 -16.51
N SER A 43 -16.02 2.09 -17.45
CA SER A 43 -16.54 0.91 -18.16
C SER A 43 -16.27 -0.40 -17.43
N VAL A 44 -15.52 -0.37 -16.33
CA VAL A 44 -15.22 -1.57 -15.55
C VAL A 44 -16.40 -1.84 -14.62
N ALA A 45 -17.16 -2.87 -14.93
CA ALA A 45 -18.31 -3.30 -14.15
C ALA A 45 -18.19 -4.77 -13.81
N LEU A 46 -18.08 -5.07 -12.52
CA LEU A 46 -18.04 -6.42 -11.99
C LEU A 46 -19.46 -6.92 -11.70
N THR A 47 -19.57 -8.19 -11.37
CA THR A 47 -20.80 -8.83 -10.89
C THR A 47 -20.58 -9.44 -9.51
N LYS A 48 -21.65 -9.79 -8.79
CA LYS A 48 -21.57 -10.41 -7.45
C LYS A 48 -20.83 -11.77 -7.46
N GLU A 49 -20.75 -12.42 -8.62
CA GLU A 49 -20.03 -13.66 -8.84
C GLU A 49 -18.51 -13.46 -8.94
N ASP A 50 -18.05 -12.23 -9.21
CA ASP A 50 -16.65 -11.91 -9.39
C ASP A 50 -15.93 -11.61 -8.06
N ILE A 51 -14.60 -11.65 -8.12
CA ILE A 51 -13.70 -11.29 -7.02
C ILE A 51 -12.82 -10.13 -7.49
N ALA A 52 -12.61 -9.13 -6.65
CA ALA A 52 -11.65 -8.06 -6.87
C ALA A 52 -10.50 -8.15 -5.86
N VAL A 53 -9.26 -8.21 -6.32
CA VAL A 53 -8.07 -7.98 -5.49
C VAL A 53 -7.65 -6.54 -5.75
N ILE A 54 -7.89 -5.66 -4.77
CA ILE A 54 -7.66 -4.22 -4.85
C ILE A 54 -6.36 -3.88 -4.11
N ALA A 55 -5.31 -3.54 -4.85
CA ALA A 55 -3.97 -3.34 -4.31
C ALA A 55 -3.46 -1.90 -4.49
N VAL A 56 -3.07 -1.24 -3.39
CA VAL A 56 -2.52 0.12 -3.41
C VAL A 56 -1.34 0.26 -2.45
N PRO A 57 -0.35 1.12 -2.74
CA PRO A 57 0.68 1.46 -1.79
C PRO A 57 0.13 2.37 -0.68
N SER A 58 0.73 2.33 0.51
CA SER A 58 0.53 3.34 1.55
C SER A 58 1.51 4.49 1.35
N TYR A 59 1.00 5.70 1.11
CA TYR A 59 1.79 6.92 1.03
C TYR A 59 1.51 7.80 2.25
N GLY A 60 2.47 7.85 3.17
CA GLY A 60 2.34 8.64 4.40
C GLY A 60 1.16 8.21 5.28
N GLY A 61 0.81 6.92 5.26
CA GLY A 61 -0.32 6.40 6.03
C GLY A 61 -1.69 6.56 5.36
N ARG A 62 -1.72 6.92 4.08
CA ARG A 62 -2.94 7.16 3.29
C ARG A 62 -2.91 6.42 1.96
N VAL A 63 -4.09 6.20 1.37
CA VAL A 63 -4.24 5.76 -0.01
C VAL A 63 -3.82 6.92 -0.95
N PRO A 64 -3.12 6.67 -2.08
CA PRO A 64 -2.88 7.70 -3.07
C PRO A 64 -4.21 8.24 -3.59
N GLY A 65 -4.46 9.55 -3.48
CA GLY A 65 -5.76 10.14 -3.85
C GLY A 65 -6.18 9.79 -5.29
N THR A 66 -5.24 9.78 -6.22
CA THR A 66 -5.47 9.34 -7.61
C THR A 66 -5.97 7.89 -7.71
N ALA A 67 -5.52 6.99 -6.84
CA ALA A 67 -6.01 5.61 -6.80
C ALA A 67 -7.46 5.57 -6.30
N THR A 68 -7.78 6.32 -5.23
CA THR A 68 -9.15 6.48 -4.71
C THR A 68 -10.10 7.03 -5.76
N GLU A 69 -9.73 8.12 -6.43
CA GLU A 69 -10.53 8.76 -7.48
C GLU A 69 -10.82 7.83 -8.67
N ARG A 70 -9.86 6.96 -9.03
CA ARG A 70 -10.01 6.02 -10.14
C ARG A 70 -10.79 4.78 -9.73
N LEU A 71 -10.57 4.27 -8.52
CA LEU A 71 -11.32 3.15 -7.97
C LEU A 71 -12.80 3.50 -7.80
N ALA A 72 -13.11 4.73 -7.37
CA ALA A 72 -14.48 5.22 -7.24
C ALA A 72 -15.27 5.25 -8.56
N LYS A 73 -14.60 5.15 -9.72
CA LYS A 73 -15.25 5.05 -11.03
C LYS A 73 -15.56 3.62 -11.43
N VAL A 74 -14.96 2.62 -10.77
CA VAL A 74 -15.22 1.21 -11.05
C VAL A 74 -16.54 0.81 -10.38
N HIS A 75 -17.35 0.01 -11.08
CA HIS A 75 -18.62 -0.48 -10.55
C HIS A 75 -18.44 -1.88 -9.93
N GLY A 76 -18.37 -1.94 -8.60
CA GLY A 76 -18.20 -3.19 -7.86
C GLY A 76 -19.42 -4.10 -7.87
N ASN A 77 -20.64 -3.54 -7.90
CA ASN A 77 -21.92 -4.27 -8.03
C ASN A 77 -22.07 -5.50 -7.11
N GLY A 78 -21.58 -5.41 -5.88
CA GLY A 78 -21.63 -6.48 -4.89
C GLY A 78 -20.55 -7.55 -5.04
N ALA A 79 -19.59 -7.39 -5.97
CA ALA A 79 -18.43 -8.25 -6.09
C ALA A 79 -17.66 -8.32 -4.77
N ARG A 80 -17.15 -9.52 -4.45
CA ARG A 80 -16.34 -9.73 -3.25
C ARG A 80 -14.97 -9.10 -3.45
N ALA A 81 -14.45 -8.39 -2.46
CA ALA A 81 -13.18 -7.69 -2.54
C ALA A 81 -12.18 -8.13 -1.46
N VAL A 82 -10.93 -8.23 -1.87
CA VAL A 82 -9.75 -8.44 -1.03
C VAL A 82 -8.89 -7.19 -1.14
N LEU A 83 -8.68 -6.50 -0.03
CA LEU A 83 -7.84 -5.31 0.02
C LEU A 83 -6.37 -5.70 0.23
N VAL A 84 -5.45 -5.07 -0.51
CA VAL A 84 -4.01 -5.31 -0.37
C VAL A 84 -3.30 -3.98 -0.17
N CYS A 85 -2.99 -3.65 1.09
CA CYS A 85 -2.22 -2.47 1.43
C CYS A 85 -0.73 -2.80 1.40
N VAL A 86 0.02 -2.12 0.55
CA VAL A 86 1.46 -2.38 0.37
C VAL A 86 2.29 -1.24 0.94
N TYR A 87 3.24 -1.52 1.83
CA TYR A 87 3.98 -0.47 2.53
C TYR A 87 5.47 -0.76 2.63
N GLY A 88 6.26 0.32 2.75
CA GLY A 88 7.73 0.28 2.82
C GLY A 88 8.29 -0.13 4.19
N ASN A 89 7.58 -0.99 4.93
CA ASN A 89 7.99 -1.51 6.23
C ASN A 89 8.10 -0.52 7.41
N ARG A 90 7.52 0.69 7.31
CA ARG A 90 7.37 1.60 8.46
C ARG A 90 6.02 1.41 9.16
N ALA A 91 4.96 1.96 8.56
CA ALA A 91 3.59 1.85 9.02
C ALA A 91 2.65 2.18 7.86
N TYR A 92 1.48 1.52 7.83
CA TYR A 92 0.41 1.81 6.87
C TYR A 92 -0.73 2.68 7.45
N GLU A 93 -0.72 2.93 8.76
CA GLU A 93 -1.63 3.84 9.49
C GLU A 93 -3.10 3.69 9.03
N ASP A 94 -3.70 4.72 8.44
CA ASP A 94 -5.13 4.73 8.07
C ASP A 94 -5.40 4.15 6.68
N THR A 95 -4.39 3.64 5.98
CA THR A 95 -4.52 3.22 4.57
C THR A 95 -5.55 2.10 4.42
N LEU A 96 -5.55 1.09 5.29
CA LEU A 96 -6.49 -0.04 5.19
C LEU A 96 -7.93 0.38 5.42
N VAL A 97 -8.18 1.22 6.43
CA VAL A 97 -9.53 1.71 6.73
C VAL A 97 -10.05 2.63 5.62
N GLU A 98 -9.18 3.45 5.02
CA GLU A 98 -9.51 4.27 3.85
C GLU A 98 -9.79 3.43 2.60
N MET A 99 -9.03 2.35 2.36
CA MET A 99 -9.29 1.40 1.28
C MET A 99 -10.66 0.75 1.43
N LEU A 100 -11.02 0.34 2.66
CA LEU A 100 -12.33 -0.26 2.96
C LEU A 100 -13.47 0.71 2.62
N ASP A 101 -13.37 1.94 3.09
CA ASP A 101 -14.41 2.95 2.83
C ASP A 101 -14.52 3.26 1.32
N THR A 102 -13.39 3.35 0.61
CA THR A 102 -13.37 3.58 -0.83
C THR A 102 -13.98 2.41 -1.61
N ALA A 103 -13.62 1.17 -1.27
CA ALA A 103 -14.15 -0.01 -1.93
C ALA A 103 -15.66 -0.16 -1.69
N ARG A 104 -16.14 0.11 -0.48
CA ARG A 104 -17.57 0.14 -0.17
C ARG A 104 -18.32 1.18 -1.01
N GLN A 105 -17.77 2.39 -1.12
CA GLN A 105 -18.37 3.45 -1.93
C GLN A 105 -18.45 3.07 -3.42
N ALA A 106 -17.47 2.32 -3.93
CA ALA A 106 -17.48 1.77 -5.28
C ALA A 106 -18.39 0.52 -5.43
N GLY A 107 -19.08 0.08 -4.37
CA GLY A 107 -20.04 -1.01 -4.41
C GLY A 107 -19.45 -2.41 -4.24
N PHE A 108 -18.25 -2.53 -3.68
CA PHE A 108 -17.65 -3.84 -3.36
C PHE A 108 -18.07 -4.33 -1.97
N ASN A 109 -18.14 -5.66 -1.82
CA ASN A 109 -18.27 -6.34 -0.53
C ASN A 109 -16.90 -6.83 -0.06
N VAL A 110 -16.26 -6.13 0.88
CA VAL A 110 -14.91 -6.47 1.34
C VAL A 110 -14.97 -7.67 2.30
N ILE A 111 -14.24 -8.75 1.96
CA ILE A 111 -14.24 -10.00 2.75
C ILE A 111 -12.89 -10.30 3.39
N ALA A 112 -11.82 -9.65 2.94
CA ALA A 112 -10.48 -9.87 3.47
C ALA A 112 -9.59 -8.65 3.21
N ALA A 113 -8.52 -8.54 4.00
CA ALA A 113 -7.47 -7.56 3.78
C ALA A 113 -6.10 -8.16 4.10
N VAL A 114 -5.08 -7.69 3.39
CA VAL A 114 -3.68 -8.09 3.52
C VAL A 114 -2.83 -6.84 3.61
N ALA A 115 -1.93 -6.79 4.60
CA ALA A 115 -0.83 -5.84 4.62
C ALA A 115 0.43 -6.55 4.09
N ALA A 116 0.99 -6.07 2.99
CA ALA A 116 2.16 -6.66 2.37
C ALA A 116 3.34 -5.69 2.36
N ILE A 117 4.54 -6.20 2.56
CA ILE A 117 5.75 -5.37 2.54
C ILE A 117 6.34 -5.37 1.13
N ALA A 118 6.75 -4.20 0.68
CA ALA A 118 7.51 -4.03 -0.54
C ALA A 118 8.62 -2.99 -0.35
N GLU A 119 9.61 -3.01 -1.22
CA GLU A 119 10.67 -2.00 -1.24
C GLU A 119 10.09 -0.59 -1.33
N HIS A 120 10.54 0.28 -0.42
CA HIS A 120 10.01 1.62 -0.29
C HIS A 120 10.26 2.44 -1.57
N SER A 121 9.24 3.11 -2.11
CA SER A 121 9.31 3.78 -3.42
C SER A 121 10.35 4.91 -3.49
N ILE A 122 10.56 5.62 -2.39
CA ILE A 122 11.46 6.79 -2.28
C ILE A 122 12.82 6.39 -1.68
N ALA A 123 12.84 6.03 -0.40
CA ALA A 123 14.02 5.55 0.31
C ALA A 123 14.21 4.04 0.14
N ARG A 124 14.65 3.63 -1.06
CA ARG A 124 14.78 2.23 -1.52
C ARG A 124 15.66 1.33 -0.64
N GLN A 125 16.43 1.89 0.29
CA GLN A 125 17.17 1.14 1.32
C GLN A 125 16.25 0.38 2.28
N PHE A 126 15.01 0.85 2.49
CA PHE A 126 14.05 0.18 3.35
C PHE A 126 13.28 -0.90 2.58
N ALA A 127 13.26 -2.10 3.14
CA ALA A 127 12.68 -3.29 2.54
C ALA A 127 13.21 -3.60 1.13
N ALA A 128 14.50 -3.30 0.89
CA ALA A 128 15.16 -3.54 -0.40
C ALA A 128 14.95 -4.97 -0.90
N GLY A 129 14.59 -5.11 -2.18
CA GLY A 129 14.34 -6.40 -2.84
C GLY A 129 12.96 -7.02 -2.55
N ARG A 130 12.17 -6.49 -1.62
CA ARG A 130 10.86 -7.06 -1.25
C ARG A 130 9.73 -6.61 -2.19
N PRO A 131 8.67 -7.41 -2.42
CA PRO A 131 8.45 -8.77 -1.92
C PRO A 131 9.50 -9.77 -2.41
N ASP A 132 10.10 -10.55 -1.51
CA ASP A 132 11.07 -11.61 -1.84
C ASP A 132 10.43 -13.02 -1.81
N ALA A 133 11.24 -14.08 -1.76
CA ALA A 133 10.75 -15.46 -1.75
C ALA A 133 9.99 -15.81 -0.46
N GLU A 134 10.38 -15.26 0.69
CA GLU A 134 9.68 -15.51 1.96
C GLU A 134 8.37 -14.73 2.00
N ASP A 135 8.37 -13.49 1.52
CA ASP A 135 7.13 -12.73 1.30
C ASP A 135 6.15 -13.48 0.40
N SER A 136 6.66 -14.10 -0.66
CA SER A 136 5.86 -14.86 -1.61
C SER A 136 5.19 -16.06 -0.94
N LYS A 137 5.88 -16.77 -0.05
CA LYS A 137 5.30 -17.89 0.72
C LYS A 137 4.20 -17.41 1.66
N VAL A 138 4.44 -16.30 2.38
CA VAL A 138 3.45 -15.72 3.30
C VAL A 138 2.20 -15.27 2.54
N LEU A 139 2.37 -14.56 1.42
CA LEU A 139 1.27 -14.12 0.58
C LEU A 139 0.49 -15.29 -0.03
N ALA A 140 1.17 -16.36 -0.45
CA ALA A 140 0.51 -17.59 -0.90
C ALA A 140 -0.33 -18.24 0.23
N GLY A 141 0.17 -18.21 1.46
CA GLY A 141 -0.58 -18.67 2.64
C GLY A 141 -1.84 -17.84 2.92
N PHE A 142 -1.80 -16.52 2.71
CA PHE A 142 -3.01 -15.69 2.78
C PHE A 142 -3.96 -15.97 1.63
N ALA A 143 -3.46 -16.14 0.41
CA ALA A 143 -4.30 -16.47 -0.74
C ALA A 143 -5.08 -17.79 -0.50
N ALA A 144 -4.44 -18.81 0.07
CA ALA A 144 -5.11 -20.05 0.42
C ALA A 144 -6.26 -19.86 1.43
N GLN A 145 -6.05 -19.05 2.47
CA GLN A 145 -7.09 -18.71 3.45
C GLN A 145 -8.24 -17.92 2.82
N ILE A 146 -7.91 -16.96 1.96
CA ILE A 146 -8.88 -16.15 1.22
C ILE A 146 -9.70 -17.04 0.27
N GLN A 147 -9.06 -17.95 -0.46
CA GLN A 147 -9.73 -18.90 -1.34
C GLN A 147 -10.66 -19.82 -0.55
N ALA A 148 -10.24 -20.30 0.62
CA ALA A 148 -11.10 -21.10 1.49
C ALA A 148 -12.34 -20.30 1.95
N LYS A 149 -12.18 -19.04 2.36
CA LYS A 149 -13.28 -18.13 2.72
C LYS A 149 -14.25 -17.91 1.55
N ILE A 150 -13.73 -17.68 0.35
CA ILE A 150 -14.49 -17.52 -0.89
C ILE A 150 -15.31 -18.78 -1.21
N THR A 151 -14.69 -19.96 -1.11
CA THR A 151 -15.34 -21.26 -1.38
C THR A 151 -16.42 -21.56 -0.35
N ALA A 152 -16.23 -21.17 0.91
CA ALA A 152 -17.22 -21.31 1.98
C ALA A 152 -18.42 -20.34 1.82
N GLY A 153 -18.35 -19.39 0.90
CA GLY A 153 -19.39 -18.36 0.75
C GLY A 153 -19.42 -17.35 1.90
N ASP A 154 -18.36 -17.29 2.71
CA ASP A 154 -18.28 -16.36 3.84
C ASP A 154 -18.02 -14.94 3.32
N THR A 155 -19.00 -14.07 3.58
CA THR A 155 -19.00 -12.66 3.18
C THR A 155 -18.81 -11.72 4.36
N SER A 156 -18.41 -12.24 5.53
CA SER A 156 -18.13 -11.40 6.70
C SER A 156 -16.99 -10.43 6.41
N GLU A 157 -17.24 -9.16 6.74
CA GLU A 157 -16.29 -8.09 6.55
C GLU A 157 -15.27 -8.04 7.70
N PRO A 158 -13.96 -7.89 7.40
CA PRO A 158 -12.94 -7.82 8.44
C PRO A 158 -12.95 -6.47 9.17
N ALA A 159 -12.69 -6.48 10.47
CA ALA A 159 -12.34 -5.28 11.22
C ALA A 159 -10.92 -4.82 10.84
N LEU A 160 -10.79 -3.61 10.28
CA LEU A 160 -9.50 -3.08 9.82
C LEU A 160 -8.97 -1.96 10.73
N PRO A 161 -7.65 -1.92 10.97
CA PRO A 161 -7.02 -0.86 11.76
C PRO A 161 -7.04 0.48 11.01
N GLY A 162 -7.00 1.56 11.79
CA GLY A 162 -6.93 2.94 11.31
C GLY A 162 -7.99 3.83 11.95
N ASN A 163 -7.86 5.13 11.72
CA ASN A 163 -8.67 6.16 12.36
C ASN A 163 -9.66 6.80 11.37
N ARG A 164 -10.75 7.34 11.90
CA ARG A 164 -11.65 8.26 11.19
C ARG A 164 -11.85 9.50 12.09
N PRO A 165 -11.62 10.74 11.60
CA PRO A 165 -11.13 11.11 10.27
C PRO A 165 -9.69 10.64 10.02
N TYR A 166 -9.35 10.37 8.75
CA TYR A 166 -8.00 9.92 8.38
C TYR A 166 -6.95 11.01 8.62
N LYS A 167 -5.70 10.59 8.83
CA LYS A 167 -4.51 11.44 8.90
C LYS A 167 -4.43 12.35 7.69
N LYS A 168 -3.96 13.59 7.86
CA LYS A 168 -3.71 14.47 6.71
C LYS A 168 -2.68 13.83 5.76
N SER A 169 -3.00 13.79 4.47
CA SER A 169 -2.09 13.23 3.47
C SER A 169 -0.74 13.94 3.51
N GLY A 170 0.32 13.16 3.75
CA GLY A 170 1.71 13.62 3.70
C GLY A 170 2.40 13.22 2.40
N GLY A 171 3.62 13.72 2.16
CA GLY A 171 4.47 13.29 1.04
C GLY A 171 4.50 14.20 -0.20
N ALA A 172 3.70 15.27 -0.22
CA ALA A 172 3.89 16.36 -1.17
C ALA A 172 5.24 17.04 -0.90
N GLY A 173 6.14 17.04 -1.88
CA GLY A 173 7.42 17.77 -1.79
C GLY A 173 8.64 17.04 -2.36
N MET A 174 8.64 15.71 -2.40
CA MET A 174 9.74 14.95 -3.00
C MET A 174 9.53 14.76 -4.50
N VAL A 175 9.71 15.83 -5.26
CA VAL A 175 9.51 15.84 -6.71
C VAL A 175 10.80 15.43 -7.42
N PRO A 176 10.84 14.29 -8.14
CA PRO A 176 12.02 13.90 -8.90
C PRO A 176 12.25 14.86 -10.07
N LYS A 177 13.48 15.36 -10.22
CA LYS A 177 13.89 16.25 -11.30
C LYS A 177 14.82 15.53 -12.27
N ALA A 178 14.80 15.96 -13.53
CA ALA A 178 15.73 15.47 -14.53
C ALA A 178 17.18 15.85 -14.18
N THR A 179 18.11 14.94 -14.37
CA THR A 179 19.56 15.20 -14.29
C THR A 179 20.11 15.61 -15.65
N ARG A 180 21.40 15.94 -15.69
CA ARG A 180 22.13 16.17 -16.95
C ARG A 180 22.14 14.96 -17.89
N ASP A 181 21.89 13.76 -17.37
CA ASP A 181 21.88 12.51 -18.13
C ASP A 181 20.56 12.31 -18.89
N CYS A 182 19.61 13.24 -18.75
CA CYS A 182 18.33 13.18 -19.42
C CYS A 182 18.45 13.48 -20.91
N VAL A 183 18.20 12.47 -21.73
CA VAL A 183 18.22 12.55 -23.21
C VAL A 183 16.90 13.04 -23.82
N GLY A 184 15.88 13.36 -23.02
CA GLY A 184 14.59 13.86 -23.51
C GLY A 184 13.67 12.81 -24.14
N CYS A 185 13.84 11.52 -23.84
CA CYS A 185 13.06 10.44 -24.48
C CYS A 185 11.55 10.41 -24.17
N GLY A 186 11.06 11.20 -23.21
CA GLY A 186 9.62 11.34 -22.94
C GLY A 186 8.92 10.18 -22.22
N ILE A 187 9.55 9.02 -22.02
CA ILE A 187 8.93 7.85 -21.36
C ILE A 187 8.33 8.22 -20.00
N CYS A 188 9.09 8.94 -19.16
CA CYS A 188 8.61 9.36 -17.85
C CYS A 188 7.39 10.29 -17.88
N ALA A 189 7.22 11.07 -18.96
CA ALA A 189 6.05 11.92 -19.16
C ALA A 189 4.82 11.09 -19.54
N LYS A 190 5.00 10.20 -20.53
CA LYS A 190 3.97 9.26 -20.99
C LYS A 190 3.44 8.37 -19.86
N GLU A 191 4.34 7.88 -19.01
CA GLU A 191 4.02 6.95 -17.92
C GLU A 191 3.60 7.65 -16.62
N CYS A 192 3.55 8.99 -16.58
CA CYS A 192 3.20 9.72 -15.36
C CYS A 192 1.71 9.55 -15.04
N PRO A 193 1.33 8.90 -13.91
CA PRO A 193 -0.07 8.63 -13.64
C PRO A 193 -0.91 9.90 -13.47
N VAL A 194 -0.30 11.02 -13.10
CA VAL A 194 -0.97 12.30 -12.85
C VAL A 194 -0.63 13.37 -13.87
N GLY A 195 0.11 13.03 -14.94
CA GLY A 195 0.49 14.00 -15.98
C GLY A 195 1.34 15.18 -15.49
N ALA A 196 2.12 14.99 -14.41
CA ALA A 196 2.91 16.08 -13.81
C ALA A 196 4.15 16.48 -14.62
N ILE A 197 4.54 15.71 -15.64
CA ILE A 197 5.74 15.96 -16.44
C ILE A 197 5.30 16.43 -17.82
N ASP A 198 5.93 17.50 -18.31
CA ASP A 198 5.62 18.08 -19.62
C ASP A 198 5.98 17.09 -20.75
N ALA A 199 5.04 16.84 -21.65
CA ALA A 199 5.19 15.90 -22.76
C ALA A 199 6.14 16.40 -23.86
N GLN A 200 6.26 17.72 -24.02
CA GLN A 200 7.15 18.37 -24.99
C GLN A 200 8.53 18.65 -24.39
N ASP A 201 8.61 18.87 -23.08
CA ASP A 201 9.86 19.06 -22.35
C ASP A 201 9.94 18.17 -21.10
N PRO A 202 10.36 16.90 -21.24
CA PRO A 202 10.42 15.94 -20.15
C PRO A 202 11.36 16.31 -19.00
N LYS A 203 12.10 17.42 -19.09
CA LYS A 203 12.90 17.97 -17.98
C LYS A 203 12.06 18.79 -17.01
N LYS A 204 10.92 19.34 -17.45
CA LYS A 204 10.00 20.13 -16.64
C LYS A 204 9.02 19.22 -15.90
N VAL A 205 8.75 19.58 -14.64
CA VAL A 205 7.80 18.89 -13.78
C VAL A 205 7.00 19.91 -12.99
N ASN A 206 5.69 19.77 -13.00
CA ASN A 206 4.78 20.52 -12.15
C ASN A 206 4.74 19.89 -10.76
N GLY A 207 5.41 20.55 -9.81
CA GLY A 207 5.50 20.07 -8.42
C GLY A 207 4.16 20.04 -7.68
N ASN A 208 3.18 20.85 -8.10
CA ASN A 208 1.85 20.90 -7.47
C ASN A 208 0.95 19.74 -7.91
N VAL A 209 1.24 19.14 -9.07
CA VAL A 209 0.52 17.96 -9.58
C VAL A 209 1.23 16.67 -9.18
N CYS A 210 2.54 16.72 -8.95
CA CYS A 210 3.34 15.54 -8.61
C CYS A 210 2.96 14.94 -7.25
N ILE A 211 2.60 13.66 -7.25
CA ILE A 211 2.25 12.90 -6.03
C ILE A 211 3.44 12.13 -5.42
N SER A 212 4.68 12.42 -5.82
CA SER A 212 5.90 11.76 -5.33
C SER A 212 5.89 10.22 -5.46
N CYS A 213 5.19 9.65 -6.44
CA CYS A 213 5.02 8.19 -6.58
C CYS A 213 6.24 7.45 -7.14
N MET A 214 7.24 8.17 -7.65
CA MET A 214 8.48 7.64 -8.21
C MET A 214 8.36 6.77 -9.48
N ARG A 215 7.18 6.68 -10.12
CA ARG A 215 7.03 6.02 -11.44
C ARG A 215 8.07 6.53 -12.44
N CYS A 216 8.24 7.85 -12.51
CA CYS A 216 9.17 8.50 -13.43
C CYS A 216 10.64 8.15 -13.19
N VAL A 217 11.01 7.79 -11.96
CA VAL A 217 12.34 7.29 -11.61
C VAL A 217 12.46 5.83 -12.03
N ALA A 218 11.45 5.01 -11.70
CA ALA A 218 11.43 3.58 -11.98
C ALA A 218 11.44 3.25 -13.49
N VAL A 219 10.73 4.03 -14.33
CA VAL A 219 10.64 3.76 -15.78
C VAL A 219 11.74 4.43 -16.61
N CYS A 220 12.62 5.24 -16.01
CA CYS A 220 13.62 5.97 -16.78
C CYS A 220 14.79 5.05 -17.16
N PRO A 221 15.00 4.74 -18.46
CA PRO A 221 16.06 3.82 -18.88
C PRO A 221 17.47 4.39 -18.68
N HIS A 222 17.60 5.70 -18.49
CA HIS A 222 18.87 6.38 -18.26
C HIS A 222 19.11 6.72 -16.78
N SER A 223 18.23 6.29 -15.86
CA SER A 223 18.27 6.66 -14.44
C SER A 223 18.43 8.18 -14.21
N ALA A 224 17.89 8.97 -15.13
CA ALA A 224 18.13 10.40 -15.25
C ALA A 224 17.09 11.24 -14.49
N ARG A 225 16.34 10.65 -13.56
CA ARG A 225 15.43 11.37 -12.65
C ARG A 225 15.75 11.04 -11.21
N LYS A 226 15.97 12.08 -10.39
CA LYS A 226 16.38 11.92 -8.99
C LYS A 226 15.64 12.91 -8.08
N VAL A 227 15.36 12.47 -6.86
CA VAL A 227 14.96 13.35 -5.76
C VAL A 227 16.21 14.10 -5.26
N ASN A 228 16.03 15.30 -4.72
CA ASN A 228 17.13 16.03 -4.10
C ASN A 228 17.74 15.20 -2.95
N PRO A 229 19.06 14.91 -2.95
CA PRO A 229 19.71 14.12 -1.92
C PRO A 229 19.50 14.63 -0.48
N VAL A 230 19.44 15.96 -0.28
CA VAL A 230 19.21 16.55 1.06
C VAL A 230 17.83 16.21 1.58
N MET A 231 16.81 16.28 0.71
CA MET A 231 15.44 15.90 1.08
C MET A 231 15.32 14.39 1.33
N MET A 232 16.07 13.59 0.56
CA MET A 232 16.13 12.14 0.77
C MET A 232 16.72 11.79 2.13
N THR A 233 17.86 12.38 2.50
CA THR A 233 18.50 12.14 3.80
C THR A 233 17.56 12.51 4.94
N ALA A 234 16.88 13.66 4.88
CA ALA A 234 15.90 14.04 5.89
C ALA A 234 14.73 13.05 6.00
N ALA A 235 14.24 12.52 4.87
CA ALA A 235 13.19 11.51 4.85
C ALA A 235 13.67 10.19 5.47
N CYS A 236 14.91 9.78 5.22
CA CYS A 236 15.49 8.57 5.83
C CYS A 236 15.62 8.69 7.35
N VAL A 237 16.10 9.84 7.87
CA VAL A 237 16.24 10.08 9.32
C VAL A 237 14.89 9.97 10.04
N GLN A 238 13.82 10.52 9.46
CA GLN A 238 12.46 10.38 10.02
C GLN A 238 11.93 8.94 10.03
N GLN A 239 12.45 8.08 9.15
CA GLN A 239 12.11 6.65 9.12
C GLN A 239 12.94 5.84 10.12
N ASP A 240 14.21 6.22 10.32
CA ASP A 240 15.12 5.59 11.27
C ASP A 240 14.75 5.87 12.73
N ASP A 241 14.27 7.08 13.08
CA ASP A 241 13.83 7.37 14.46
C ASP A 241 12.67 6.47 14.94
N TYR A 242 11.83 5.98 14.01
CA TYR A 242 10.80 4.99 14.32
C TYR A 242 11.36 3.56 14.45
N ALA A 243 12.47 3.26 13.79
CA ALA A 243 13.19 2.00 13.94
C ALA A 243 14.09 1.98 15.19
N ILE A 244 14.43 3.15 15.75
CA ILE A 244 15.27 3.34 16.96
C ILE A 244 14.44 3.48 18.25
N MET A 245 13.14 3.16 18.24
CA MET A 245 12.47 2.69 19.48
C MET A 245 12.99 1.28 19.81
N LYS A 246 14.25 1.20 20.27
CA LYS A 246 14.83 -0.01 20.83
C LYS A 246 14.08 -0.36 22.12
N PRO A 247 13.79 -1.65 22.37
CA PRO A 247 13.29 -2.07 23.68
C PRO A 247 14.31 -1.66 24.75
N ASP A 248 13.82 -1.00 25.79
CA ASP A 248 14.55 -0.82 27.04
C ASP A 248 14.91 -2.22 27.59
N ASN A 249 16.21 -2.52 27.63
CA ASN A 249 16.78 -3.75 28.17
C ASN A 249 17.04 -3.68 29.69
N SER A 250 16.38 -2.77 30.42
CA SER A 250 16.56 -2.63 31.88
C SER A 250 15.95 -3.77 32.71
N CYS A 251 15.15 -4.65 32.11
CA CYS A 251 14.60 -5.81 32.80
C CYS A 251 15.24 -7.11 32.32
N GLY A 252 16.18 -7.64 33.13
CA GLY A 252 16.96 -8.85 32.86
C GLY A 252 16.17 -10.16 32.90
N CYS A 253 15.10 -10.28 32.11
CA CYS A 253 14.40 -11.53 31.88
C CYS A 253 14.90 -12.15 30.56
N HIS A 254 15.90 -13.01 30.67
CA HIS A 254 16.26 -13.96 29.62
C HIS A 254 15.11 -14.95 29.42
N LEU A 255 14.23 -14.66 28.47
CA LEU A 255 13.40 -15.57 27.66
C LEU A 255 12.29 -14.71 27.04
N ILE A 256 12.07 -14.86 25.73
CA ILE A 256 11.14 -14.11 24.86
C ILE A 256 11.77 -12.87 24.20
N PHE A 257 12.55 -13.08 23.14
CA PHE A 257 12.78 -12.05 22.10
C PHE A 257 12.93 -12.68 20.72
N TRP A 258 11.82 -13.17 20.19
CA TRP A 258 11.58 -13.45 18.76
C TRP A 258 10.15 -13.05 18.41
N LYS A 259 9.78 -11.80 18.71
CA LYS A 259 8.42 -11.31 18.48
C LYS A 259 8.40 -9.94 17.82
N TYR A 260 9.02 -9.84 16.64
CA TYR A 260 8.77 -8.71 15.72
C TYR A 260 8.80 -9.10 14.22
N ILE A 261 8.73 -10.40 13.90
CA ILE A 261 8.60 -10.89 12.51
C ILE A 261 7.29 -11.69 12.28
N GLU A 262 6.49 -11.96 13.30
CA GLU A 262 5.19 -12.60 13.10
C GLU A 262 4.08 -11.78 13.74
N VAL A 263 3.05 -11.47 12.94
CA VAL A 263 1.62 -11.59 13.23
C VAL A 263 0.84 -10.66 12.26
N CYS A 264 0.72 -11.12 11.02
CA CYS A 264 -0.55 -11.01 10.29
C CYS A 264 -1.43 -12.21 10.69
N ARG A 265 -1.69 -12.32 12.00
CA ARG A 265 -2.57 -13.33 12.59
C ARG A 265 -3.63 -12.58 13.37
N TRP A 266 -4.60 -12.01 12.65
CA TRP A 266 -5.88 -11.66 13.24
C TRP A 266 -6.59 -12.97 13.59
N LEU A 267 -6.24 -13.52 14.76
CA LEU A 267 -7.03 -14.56 15.40
C LEU A 267 -8.35 -13.91 15.80
N ILE A 268 -9.43 -14.44 15.24
CA ILE A 268 -10.79 -14.33 15.78
C ILE A 268 -10.71 -14.68 17.26
N ILE A 269 -10.86 -13.69 18.13
CA ILE A 269 -11.07 -13.90 19.57
C ILE A 269 -12.58 -14.04 19.74
N GLU A 270 -13.08 -15.26 19.56
CA GLU A 270 -14.31 -15.69 20.23
C GLU A 270 -13.96 -16.82 21.20
N ASN A 271 -14.23 -16.56 22.48
CA ASN A 271 -14.33 -17.50 23.60
C ASN A 271 -13.09 -18.31 24.00
N CYS A 272 -12.21 -17.67 24.79
CA CYS A 272 -11.38 -18.38 25.77
C CYS A 272 -11.70 -17.85 27.19
N PRO A 273 -12.35 -18.64 28.06
CA PRO A 273 -12.73 -18.20 29.41
C PRO A 273 -11.47 -18.20 30.29
N GLY A 274 -10.91 -17.03 30.59
CA GLY A 274 -9.82 -16.95 31.56
C GLY A 274 -8.99 -15.68 31.65
N MET A 275 -9.08 -14.73 30.72
CA MET A 275 -8.31 -13.46 30.82
C MET A 275 -9.22 -12.28 31.12
N ARG A 276 -9.17 -11.81 32.37
CA ARG A 276 -9.69 -10.49 32.75
C ARG A 276 -8.72 -9.42 32.24
N LEU A 277 -9.22 -8.49 31.44
CA LEU A 277 -8.58 -7.22 31.16
C LEU A 277 -8.66 -6.37 32.44
N THR A 278 -7.52 -6.00 33.02
CA THR A 278 -7.47 -4.86 33.94
C THR A 278 -7.05 -3.63 33.16
N GLU A 279 -7.94 -2.63 33.19
CA GLU A 279 -7.77 -1.28 32.69
C GLU A 279 -6.53 -0.58 33.29
N ASN A 280 -6.14 0.51 32.63
CA ASN A 280 -5.14 1.52 32.97
C ASN A 280 -3.76 1.32 32.37
N TYR A 281 -3.47 2.06 31.28
CA TYR A 281 -2.30 2.95 31.21
C TYR A 281 -2.58 4.07 30.20
N LEU A 282 -3.20 5.14 30.71
CA LEU A 282 -3.18 6.49 30.15
C LEU A 282 -2.06 7.25 30.89
N ILE A 283 -0.96 7.56 30.21
CA ILE A 283 0.02 8.59 30.60
C ILE A 283 0.57 9.13 29.27
N GLY A 284 0.40 10.37 28.81
CA GLY A 284 0.13 11.62 29.51
C GLY A 284 1.44 12.33 29.84
N LEU A 285 2.07 13.02 28.89
CA LEU A 285 3.13 13.99 29.22
C LEU A 285 3.04 15.25 28.36
N SER A 286 2.77 16.34 29.08
CA SER A 286 2.71 17.74 28.67
C SER A 286 4.08 18.39 28.59
N ALA A 287 4.12 19.52 27.87
CA ALA A 287 5.20 20.49 27.72
C ALA A 287 5.98 20.85 29.00
N THR A 288 7.30 21.10 28.90
CA THR A 288 7.94 22.44 28.92
C THR A 288 9.48 22.38 28.84
N ARG A 289 10.04 23.47 28.34
CA ARG A 289 11.46 23.84 28.12
C ARG A 289 12.40 23.62 29.31
N TRP A 290 13.67 23.32 29.00
CA TRP A 290 14.81 24.23 29.17
C TRP A 290 15.66 24.20 27.89
#